data_AF-A0A9W6ZZ99-F1
#
_entry.id   AF-A0A9W6ZZ99-F1
#
_cell.length_a   1.000
_cell.length_b   1.000
_cell.length_c   1.000
_cell.angle_alpha   90.00
_cell.angle_beta   90.00
_cell.angle_gamma   90.00
#
_symmetry.space_group_name_H-M   'P 1'
#
loop_
_entity.id
_entity.type
_entity.pdbx_description
1 polymer ?
#
loop_
_entity_poly.entity_id
_entity_poly.type
_entity_poly.pdbx_seq_one_letter_code
_entity_poly.pdbx_strand_id
1 'polypeptide(L)'
;MIRLTEPGTLTIPLSVMTASPVSNIPPTIDFGIDRLPGKGDIVAIDSEFVSVQHEDSHVDMDGGKVVNMEGRSALARVSIVDSFGRVLLDDYVLPQEPVVDYVTRFSGIVASDLDPLTSKRHLVTMRTAYLKLRLLIDRGVVFIGHGLETDFKQLNVFVPPRQIIDTVHIFSQPRARKIGLRFLVNYLIGHDLQAETHDSIDDARAALELYAKALELKKEGNFDKQLTKIYEHGRKVGWTVGLSSDQK
;
A
#
# COMPACT_ATOMS: atom_id res chain seq x y z
N MET A 1 -13.98 6.38 23.01
CA MET A 1 -14.58 5.13 23.53
C MET A 1 -15.44 4.54 22.41
N ILE A 2 -15.15 3.32 21.97
CA ILE A 2 -15.96 2.60 20.97
C ILE A 2 -17.32 2.32 21.61
N ARG A 3 -18.42 2.68 20.93
CA ARG A 3 -19.79 2.46 21.44
C ARG A 3 -20.50 1.42 20.57
N LEU A 4 -21.24 0.53 21.22
CA LEU A 4 -22.21 -0.31 20.55
C LEU A 4 -23.43 0.56 20.23
N THR A 5 -23.74 0.75 18.96
CA THR A 5 -25.05 1.24 18.52
C THR A 5 -25.93 0.03 18.18
N GLU A 6 -27.12 0.22 17.58
CA GLU A 6 -28.11 -0.82 17.23
C GLU A 6 -27.54 -2.22 16.92
N PRO A 7 -28.25 -3.32 17.28
CA PRO A 7 -27.66 -4.59 17.68
C PRO A 7 -26.53 -5.04 16.74
N GLY A 8 -25.29 -4.94 17.23
CA GLY A 8 -24.10 -5.47 16.57
C GLY A 8 -23.25 -4.48 15.77
N THR A 9 -23.63 -3.19 15.65
CA THR A 9 -22.80 -2.21 14.92
C THR A 9 -21.84 -1.49 15.86
N LEU A 10 -20.55 -1.72 15.68
CA LEU A 10 -19.47 -1.10 16.43
C LEU A 10 -19.14 0.26 15.82
N THR A 11 -19.51 1.35 16.49
CA THR A 11 -19.24 2.71 15.96
C THR A 11 -17.86 3.19 16.41
N ILE A 12 -16.97 3.40 15.44
CA ILE A 12 -15.64 3.98 15.66
C ILE A 12 -15.77 5.51 15.69
N PRO A 13 -15.34 6.19 16.76
CA PRO A 13 -15.43 7.65 16.83
C PRO A 13 -14.40 8.32 15.90
N LEU A 14 -14.78 9.44 15.26
CA LEU A 14 -13.90 10.22 14.39
C LEU A 14 -12.62 10.70 15.09
N SER A 15 -12.67 10.86 16.42
CA SER A 15 -11.52 11.23 17.25
C SER A 15 -10.35 10.25 17.15
N VAL A 16 -10.54 9.04 16.59
CA VAL A 16 -9.44 8.10 16.36
C VAL A 16 -8.43 8.63 15.34
N MET A 17 -8.87 9.49 14.41
CA MET A 17 -7.98 10.11 13.42
C MET A 17 -6.94 11.00 14.10
N THR A 18 -7.33 11.67 15.18
CA THR A 18 -6.46 12.55 15.98
C THR A 18 -6.01 11.89 17.30
N ALA A 19 -5.99 10.56 17.36
CA ALA A 19 -5.54 9.85 18.56
C ALA A 19 -4.09 10.21 18.90
N SER A 20 -3.78 10.28 20.20
CA SER A 20 -2.43 10.62 20.66
C SER A 20 -1.41 9.62 20.09
N PRO A 21 -0.34 10.11 19.42
CA PRO A 21 0.72 9.27 18.93
C PRO A 21 1.54 8.66 20.06
N VAL A 22 2.31 7.64 19.70
CA VAL A 22 3.36 7.04 20.53
C VAL A 22 4.60 7.95 20.54
N SER A 23 4.90 8.61 19.42
CA SER A 23 5.95 9.64 19.34
C SER A 23 5.41 11.02 19.68
N ASN A 24 6.31 12.01 19.82
CA ASN A 24 5.94 13.42 20.03
C ASN A 24 5.54 14.16 18.73
N ILE A 25 5.39 13.44 17.61
CA ILE A 25 5.08 14.03 16.31
C ILE A 25 3.57 14.00 16.10
N PRO A 26 2.91 15.15 15.85
CA PRO A 26 1.46 15.21 15.69
C PRO A 26 0.98 14.48 14.42
N PRO A 27 -0.30 14.10 14.35
CA PRO A 27 -0.87 13.47 13.15
C PRO A 27 -0.80 14.41 11.94
N THR A 28 -0.54 13.82 10.77
CA THR A 28 -0.43 14.50 9.46
C THR A 28 -1.77 15.07 8.95
N ILE A 29 -2.80 15.17 9.79
CA ILE A 29 -4.15 15.60 9.37
C ILE A 29 -4.12 17.09 9.04
N ASP A 30 -3.88 17.37 7.76
CA ASP A 30 -3.93 18.72 7.17
C ASP A 30 -5.39 19.17 6.94
N PHE A 31 -6.28 18.20 6.72
CA PHE A 31 -7.72 18.44 6.49
C PHE A 31 -8.48 18.07 7.75
N GLY A 32 -8.90 19.06 8.55
CA GLY A 32 -9.68 18.85 9.77
C GLY A 32 -10.78 17.77 9.63
N ILE A 33 -11.11 17.10 10.73
CA ILE A 33 -11.99 15.91 10.82
C ILE A 33 -13.28 16.02 9.98
N ASP A 34 -13.80 17.24 9.78
CA ASP A 34 -15.00 17.52 9.01
C ASP A 34 -14.89 17.22 7.50
N ARG A 35 -13.66 17.06 6.97
CA ARG A 35 -13.39 16.79 5.55
C ARG A 35 -13.01 15.33 5.26
N LEU A 36 -13.25 14.41 6.19
CA LEU A 36 -12.96 13.00 5.98
C LEU A 36 -13.83 12.42 4.85
N PRO A 37 -13.24 11.61 3.95
CA PRO A 37 -13.96 11.02 2.82
C PRO A 37 -15.12 10.15 3.31
N GLY A 38 -16.21 10.17 2.56
CA GLY A 38 -17.45 9.44 2.82
C GLY A 38 -17.69 8.30 1.84
N LYS A 39 -18.96 7.87 1.77
CA LYS A 39 -19.37 6.73 0.95
C LYS A 39 -19.19 7.04 -0.54
N GLY A 40 -18.36 6.26 -1.22
CA GLY A 40 -18.08 6.39 -2.64
C GLY A 40 -16.94 7.35 -2.99
N ASP A 41 -16.45 8.13 -2.01
CA ASP A 41 -15.25 8.93 -2.21
C ASP A 41 -14.04 8.01 -2.39
N ILE A 42 -13.11 8.45 -3.24
CA ILE A 42 -11.92 7.70 -3.62
C ILE A 42 -10.72 8.20 -2.81
N VAL A 43 -9.97 7.25 -2.26
CA VAL A 43 -8.63 7.48 -1.70
C VAL A 43 -7.67 6.47 -2.31
N ALA A 44 -6.39 6.80 -2.40
CA ALA A 44 -5.36 5.82 -2.70
C ALA A 44 -4.60 5.45 -1.42
N ILE A 45 -4.25 4.17 -1.29
CA ILE A 45 -3.59 3.61 -0.12
C ILE A 45 -2.41 2.75 -0.58
N ASP A 46 -1.35 2.82 0.21
CA ASP A 46 -0.20 1.93 0.13
C ASP A 46 0.31 1.63 1.56
N SER A 47 0.99 0.51 1.75
CA SER A 47 1.49 0.08 3.05
C SER A 47 2.82 -0.64 2.97
N GLU A 48 3.69 -0.35 3.94
CA GLU A 48 5.01 -0.96 4.06
C GLU A 48 5.09 -1.89 5.26
N PHE A 49 5.82 -2.98 5.08
CA PHE A 49 5.96 -4.04 6.07
C PHE A 49 7.43 -4.28 6.41
N VAL A 50 7.67 -4.73 7.64
CA VAL A 50 8.97 -5.18 8.13
C VAL A 50 8.88 -6.66 8.53
N SER A 51 9.99 -7.39 8.42
CA SER A 51 10.04 -8.79 8.84
C SER A 51 10.22 -8.89 10.34
N VAL A 52 9.32 -9.63 10.99
CA VAL A 52 9.40 -9.96 12.43
C VAL A 52 9.81 -11.41 12.67
N GLN A 53 9.89 -12.22 11.62
CA GLN A 53 10.28 -13.62 11.66
C GLN A 53 10.76 -14.07 10.29
N HIS A 54 11.95 -14.67 10.24
CA HIS A 54 12.46 -15.30 9.02
C HIS A 54 11.79 -16.66 8.78
N GLU A 55 11.62 -16.99 7.51
CA GLU A 55 11.25 -18.35 7.11
C GLU A 55 12.43 -19.28 7.35
N ASP A 56 12.18 -20.39 8.05
CA ASP A 56 13.13 -21.50 8.14
C ASP A 56 12.60 -22.65 7.29
N SER A 57 13.36 -23.02 6.27
CA SER A 57 13.02 -24.11 5.37
C SER A 57 14.27 -24.88 4.95
N HIS A 58 14.07 -26.16 4.66
CA HIS A 58 15.10 -27.04 4.15
C HIS A 58 14.59 -27.78 2.91
N VAL A 59 15.52 -28.36 2.16
CA VAL A 59 15.20 -29.23 1.03
C VAL A 59 15.30 -30.68 1.53
N ASP A 60 14.25 -31.46 1.31
CA ASP A 60 14.21 -32.88 1.65
C ASP A 60 15.01 -33.73 0.65
N MET A 61 15.05 -35.05 0.88
CA MET A 61 15.78 -35.99 0.01
C MET A 61 15.20 -36.11 -1.40
N ASP A 62 13.93 -35.75 -1.59
CA ASP A 62 13.23 -35.77 -2.88
C ASP A 62 13.35 -34.43 -3.63
N GLY A 63 14.07 -33.46 -3.07
CA GLY A 63 14.22 -32.11 -3.62
C GLY A 63 13.02 -31.19 -3.32
N GLY A 64 12.10 -31.62 -2.47
CA GLY A 64 10.97 -30.83 -2.00
C GLY A 64 11.39 -29.79 -0.96
N LYS A 65 10.83 -28.58 -1.05
CA LYS A 65 11.02 -27.55 -0.01
C LYS A 65 10.09 -27.85 1.16
N VAL A 66 10.66 -28.14 2.32
CA VAL A 66 9.95 -28.33 3.59
C VAL A 66 10.13 -27.09 4.45
N VAL A 67 9.03 -26.42 4.77
CA VAL A 67 9.01 -25.22 5.61
C VAL A 67 8.80 -25.63 7.05
N ASN A 68 9.82 -25.41 7.90
CA ASN A 68 9.75 -25.66 9.34
C ASN A 68 9.05 -24.50 10.06
N MET A 69 9.23 -23.29 9.55
CA MET A 69 8.71 -22.06 10.12
C MET A 69 8.41 -21.06 9.02
N GLU A 70 7.17 -20.58 8.95
CA GLU A 70 6.78 -19.56 7.99
C GLU A 70 7.36 -18.19 8.38
N GLY A 71 7.84 -17.44 7.39
CA GLY A 71 8.21 -16.05 7.58
C GLY A 71 6.99 -15.19 7.89
N ARG A 72 7.17 -14.19 8.77
CA ARG A 72 6.10 -13.27 9.13
C ARG A 72 6.57 -11.82 9.03
N SER A 73 5.64 -10.97 8.60
CA SER A 73 5.83 -9.53 8.48
C SER A 73 4.81 -8.79 9.33
N ALA A 74 5.17 -7.60 9.78
CA ALA A 74 4.31 -6.67 10.50
C ALA A 74 4.21 -5.34 9.74
N LEU A 75 3.05 -4.69 9.83
CA LEU A 75 2.87 -3.34 9.28
C LEU A 75 3.83 -2.37 9.97
N ALA A 76 4.53 -1.58 9.17
CA ALA A 76 5.45 -0.54 9.65
C ALA A 76 5.07 0.87 9.19
N ARG A 77 4.36 1.00 8.07
CA ARG A 77 3.81 2.29 7.60
C ARG A 77 2.56 2.07 6.78
N VAL A 78 1.60 2.99 6.88
CA VAL A 78 0.45 3.05 5.99
C VAL A 78 0.23 4.50 5.58
N SER A 79 0.10 4.72 4.26
CA SER A 79 -0.13 6.03 3.68
C SER A 79 -1.44 6.04 2.92
N ILE A 80 -2.24 7.09 3.11
CA ILE A 80 -3.48 7.31 2.39
C ILE A 80 -3.48 8.73 1.84
N VAL A 81 -3.72 8.85 0.54
CA VAL A 81 -3.89 10.13 -0.15
C VAL A 81 -5.31 10.27 -0.70
N ASP A 82 -5.81 11.50 -0.75
CA ASP A 82 -7.11 11.78 -1.37
C ASP A 82 -7.07 11.71 -2.90
N SER A 83 -8.22 11.91 -3.54
CA SER A 83 -8.35 11.94 -5.01
C SER A 83 -7.54 13.05 -5.70
N PHE A 84 -6.96 13.99 -4.96
CA PHE A 84 -6.09 15.05 -5.46
C PHE A 84 -4.61 14.79 -5.15
N GLY A 85 -4.27 13.62 -4.57
CA GLY A 85 -2.91 13.26 -4.18
C GLY A 85 -2.42 13.91 -2.89
N ARG A 86 -3.30 14.54 -2.11
CA ARG A 86 -2.96 15.18 -0.84
C ARG A 86 -3.00 14.15 0.28
N VAL A 87 -2.02 14.20 1.18
CA VAL A 87 -1.88 13.22 2.27
C VAL A 87 -3.02 13.38 3.26
N LEU A 88 -3.81 12.33 3.44
CA LEU A 88 -4.85 12.22 4.47
C LEU A 88 -4.32 11.55 5.74
N LEU A 89 -3.45 10.55 5.56
CA LEU A 89 -2.88 9.76 6.63
C LEU A 89 -1.49 9.30 6.19
N ASP A 90 -0.50 9.43 7.06
CA ASP A 90 0.85 8.88 6.91
C ASP A 90 1.30 8.47 8.30
N ASP A 91 0.93 7.24 8.66
CA ASP A 91 1.17 6.70 9.99
C ASP A 91 2.30 5.69 9.92
N TYR A 92 3.35 5.91 10.69
CA TYR A 92 4.32 4.87 11.01
C TYR A 92 3.76 4.04 12.15
N VAL A 93 3.95 2.73 12.12
CA VAL A 93 3.27 1.82 13.03
C VAL A 93 4.29 1.03 13.81
N LEU A 94 4.23 1.16 15.14
CA LEU A 94 5.10 0.44 16.06
C LEU A 94 4.70 -1.04 16.08
N PRO A 95 5.56 -1.98 15.64
CA PRO A 95 5.30 -3.40 15.72
C PRO A 95 5.24 -3.88 17.17
N GLN A 96 4.41 -4.88 17.45
CA GLN A 96 4.35 -5.50 18.79
C GLN A 96 5.48 -6.49 19.04
N GLU A 97 6.03 -7.05 17.96
CA GLU A 97 7.13 -8.02 17.97
C GLU A 97 8.43 -7.32 17.55
N PRO A 98 9.60 -7.79 18.03
CA PRO A 98 10.89 -7.28 17.57
C PRO A 98 11.05 -7.44 16.06
N VAL A 99 11.51 -6.37 15.40
CA VAL A 99 11.85 -6.41 13.98
C VAL A 99 13.16 -7.16 13.79
N VAL A 100 13.15 -8.16 12.91
CA VAL A 100 14.32 -8.96 12.56
C VAL A 100 15.01 -8.39 11.34
N ASP A 101 14.23 -7.92 10.36
CA ASP A 101 14.75 -7.20 9.18
C ASP A 101 13.77 -6.11 8.76
N TYR A 102 14.27 -4.87 8.62
CA TYR A 102 13.48 -3.73 8.18
C TYR A 102 13.19 -3.76 6.68
N VAL A 103 13.89 -4.61 5.92
CA VAL A 103 13.78 -4.72 4.46
C VAL A 103 13.83 -3.35 3.77
N THR A 104 14.66 -2.43 4.28
CA THR A 104 14.69 -1.00 3.94
C THR A 104 14.75 -0.71 2.45
N ARG A 105 15.41 -1.57 1.67
CA ARG A 105 15.45 -1.47 0.21
C ARG A 105 14.04 -1.49 -0.41
N PHE A 106 13.14 -2.26 0.17
CA PHE A 106 11.77 -2.43 -0.30
C PHE A 106 10.77 -1.60 0.48
N SER A 107 11.00 -1.36 1.79
CA SER A 107 10.04 -0.66 2.66
C SER A 107 10.31 0.83 2.84
N GLY A 108 11.55 1.27 2.58
CA GLY A 108 12.02 2.60 2.97
C GLY A 108 12.11 2.85 4.48
N ILE A 109 11.83 1.85 5.33
CA ILE A 109 11.81 2.00 6.79
C ILE A 109 13.20 1.75 7.38
N VAL A 110 13.62 2.61 8.30
CA VAL A 110 14.82 2.40 9.12
C VAL A 110 14.47 2.26 10.61
N ALA A 111 15.38 1.69 11.39
CA ALA A 111 15.16 1.45 12.82
C ALA A 111 14.76 2.71 13.61
N SER A 112 15.35 3.87 13.28
CA SER A 112 15.00 5.13 13.96
C SER A 112 13.59 5.63 13.63
N ASP A 113 12.95 5.19 12.55
CA ASP A 113 11.57 5.56 12.26
C ASP A 113 10.57 4.89 13.23
N LEU A 114 10.91 3.70 13.75
CA LEU A 114 10.04 2.89 14.62
C LEU A 114 10.42 2.98 16.10
N ASP A 115 11.33 3.87 16.49
CA ASP A 115 11.71 4.10 17.89
C ASP A 115 10.84 5.21 18.52
N PRO A 116 9.99 4.91 19.52
CA PRO A 116 9.18 5.90 20.22
C PRO A 116 9.93 7.12 20.75
N LEU A 117 11.20 6.95 21.13
CA LEU A 117 11.99 7.99 21.79
C LEU A 117 12.70 8.92 20.80
N THR A 118 13.06 8.40 19.63
CA THR A 118 13.91 9.12 18.66
C THR A 118 13.22 9.37 17.32
N SER A 119 12.08 8.72 17.06
CA SER A 119 11.38 8.84 15.78
C SER A 119 10.94 10.27 15.49
N LYS A 120 11.24 10.69 14.26
CA LYS A 120 10.79 11.95 13.68
C LYS A 120 9.49 11.77 12.88
N ARG A 121 8.88 10.59 12.95
CA ARG A 121 7.66 10.22 12.22
C ARG A 121 6.47 10.21 13.17
N HIS A 122 5.26 10.35 12.61
CA HIS A 122 4.03 10.17 13.36
C HIS A 122 3.83 8.67 13.65
N LEU A 123 4.31 8.24 14.81
CA LEU A 123 4.32 6.84 15.21
C LEU A 123 3.05 6.52 16.01
N VAL A 124 2.32 5.50 15.60
CA VAL A 124 1.09 5.04 16.25
C VAL A 124 1.18 3.55 16.58
N THR A 125 0.24 3.07 17.39
CA THR A 125 0.11 1.63 17.65
C THR A 125 -0.63 0.93 16.51
N MET A 126 -0.37 -0.37 16.31
CA MET A 126 -1.13 -1.24 15.39
C MET A 126 -2.65 -1.08 15.54
N ARG A 127 -3.13 -1.00 16.79
CA ARG A 127 -4.56 -0.80 17.10
C ARG A 127 -5.09 0.52 16.53
N THR A 128 -4.31 1.59 16.63
CA THR A 128 -4.73 2.93 16.16
C THR A 128 -4.80 2.95 14.64
N ALA A 129 -3.75 2.46 13.96
CA ALA A 129 -3.74 2.33 12.51
C ALA A 129 -4.93 1.49 11.99
N TYR A 130 -5.18 0.33 12.62
CA TYR A 130 -6.33 -0.52 12.30
C TYR A 130 -7.67 0.23 12.45
N LEU A 131 -7.88 0.94 13.55
CA LEU A 131 -9.15 1.65 13.79
C LEU A 131 -9.35 2.83 12.82
N LYS A 132 -8.27 3.55 12.45
CA LYS A 132 -8.33 4.60 11.42
C LYS A 132 -8.73 4.00 10.05
N LEU A 133 -8.08 2.92 9.63
CA LEU A 133 -8.43 2.23 8.38
C LEU A 133 -9.86 1.67 8.42
N ARG A 134 -10.24 1.03 9.53
CA ARG A 134 -11.59 0.48 9.73
C ARG A 134 -12.67 1.55 9.68
N LEU A 135 -12.42 2.73 10.25
CA LEU A 135 -13.32 3.87 10.16
C LEU A 135 -13.58 4.26 8.69
N LEU A 136 -12.55 4.34 7.85
CA LEU A 136 -12.70 4.67 6.43
C LEU A 136 -13.48 3.58 5.67
N ILE A 137 -13.23 2.31 5.98
CA ILE A 137 -13.96 1.18 5.41
C ILE A 137 -15.45 1.26 5.77
N ASP A 138 -15.77 1.46 7.06
CA ASP A 138 -17.15 1.54 7.55
C ASP A 138 -17.89 2.77 6.98
N ARG A 139 -17.16 3.85 6.67
CA ARG A 139 -17.70 5.04 5.96
C ARG A 139 -18.01 4.79 4.49
N GLY A 140 -17.62 3.64 3.93
CA GLY A 140 -17.90 3.29 2.54
C GLY A 140 -16.94 3.90 1.53
N VAL A 141 -15.75 4.32 1.96
CA VAL A 141 -14.69 4.87 1.10
C VAL A 141 -14.19 3.79 0.14
N VAL A 142 -13.81 4.18 -1.08
CA VAL A 142 -13.22 3.30 -2.10
C VAL A 142 -11.70 3.49 -2.12
N PHE A 143 -10.96 2.40 -1.98
CA PHE A 143 -9.50 2.36 -1.94
C PHE A 143 -8.93 1.98 -3.30
N ILE A 144 -8.06 2.84 -3.83
CA ILE A 144 -7.19 2.56 -4.98
C ILE A 144 -5.81 2.17 -4.48
N GLY A 145 -5.18 1.22 -5.16
CA GLY A 145 -3.79 0.86 -4.88
C GLY A 145 -3.24 -0.10 -5.92
N HIS A 146 -2.11 -0.75 -5.61
CA HIS A 146 -1.45 -1.69 -6.51
C HIS A 146 -1.03 -2.96 -5.78
N GLY A 147 -1.82 -4.03 -5.91
CA GLY A 147 -1.59 -5.29 -5.18
C GLY A 147 -2.27 -5.36 -3.80
N LEU A 148 -3.33 -4.59 -3.59
CA LEU A 148 -4.01 -4.41 -2.31
C LEU A 148 -4.55 -5.70 -1.67
N GLU A 149 -4.81 -6.75 -2.47
CA GLU A 149 -5.23 -8.05 -1.94
C GLU A 149 -4.19 -8.61 -0.95
N THR A 150 -2.91 -8.51 -1.29
CA THR A 150 -1.81 -8.97 -0.45
C THR A 150 -1.69 -8.10 0.80
N ASP A 151 -1.83 -6.79 0.63
CA ASP A 151 -1.67 -5.81 1.72
C ASP A 151 -2.79 -5.95 2.76
N PHE A 152 -4.05 -6.00 2.32
CA PHE A 152 -5.19 -6.17 3.23
C PHE A 152 -5.17 -7.52 3.94
N LYS A 153 -4.66 -8.56 3.29
CA LYS A 153 -4.43 -9.85 3.94
C LYS A 153 -3.37 -9.75 5.04
N GLN A 154 -2.25 -9.07 4.79
CA GLN A 154 -1.20 -8.85 5.80
C GLN A 154 -1.67 -7.94 6.95
N LEU A 155 -2.48 -6.92 6.64
CA LEU A 155 -3.12 -6.03 7.61
C LEU A 155 -4.20 -6.73 8.46
N ASN A 156 -4.63 -7.93 8.06
CA ASN A 156 -5.74 -8.67 8.66
C ASN A 156 -7.03 -7.82 8.70
N VAL A 157 -7.32 -7.13 7.60
CA VAL A 157 -8.50 -6.27 7.44
C VAL A 157 -9.31 -6.76 6.26
N PHE A 158 -10.60 -6.97 6.47
CA PHE A 158 -11.53 -7.25 5.38
C PHE A 158 -12.06 -5.94 4.79
N VAL A 159 -11.76 -5.71 3.51
CA VAL A 159 -12.35 -4.62 2.73
C VAL A 159 -13.35 -5.22 1.73
N PRO A 160 -14.61 -4.76 1.70
CA PRO A 160 -15.58 -5.25 0.73
C PRO A 160 -15.08 -5.06 -0.71
N PRO A 161 -15.20 -6.05 -1.62
CA PRO A 161 -14.66 -5.94 -2.99
C PRO A 161 -15.11 -4.70 -3.77
N ARG A 162 -16.35 -4.22 -3.53
CA ARG A 162 -16.89 -2.98 -4.11
C ARG A 162 -16.17 -1.70 -3.68
N GLN A 163 -15.33 -1.77 -2.65
CA GLN A 163 -14.51 -0.67 -2.11
C GLN A 163 -13.05 -0.81 -2.53
N ILE A 164 -12.70 -1.77 -3.40
CA ILE A 164 -11.32 -2.00 -3.84
C ILE A 164 -11.24 -1.74 -5.35
N ILE A 165 -10.31 -0.88 -5.73
CA ILE A 165 -9.88 -0.67 -7.11
C ILE A 165 -8.39 -0.98 -7.17
N ASP A 166 -8.06 -2.21 -7.52
CA ASP A 166 -6.66 -2.63 -7.60
C ASP A 166 -6.12 -2.49 -9.03
N THR A 167 -5.17 -1.57 -9.19
CA THR A 167 -4.57 -1.26 -10.50
C THR A 167 -3.80 -2.45 -11.08
N VAL A 168 -3.29 -3.37 -10.25
CA VAL A 168 -2.59 -4.57 -10.74
C VAL A 168 -3.52 -5.45 -11.57
N HIS A 169 -4.81 -5.48 -11.21
CA HIS A 169 -5.83 -6.25 -11.91
C HIS A 169 -6.37 -5.51 -13.13
N ILE A 170 -6.38 -4.18 -13.10
CA ILE A 170 -6.74 -3.36 -14.27
C ILE A 170 -5.75 -3.59 -15.41
N PHE A 171 -4.45 -3.57 -15.12
CA PHE A 171 -3.38 -3.75 -16.11
C PHE A 171 -2.91 -5.21 -16.25
N SER A 172 -3.78 -6.19 -15.97
CA SER A 172 -3.47 -7.61 -16.15
C SER A 172 -4.21 -8.22 -17.33
N GLN A 173 -3.52 -9.06 -18.11
CA GLN A 173 -4.17 -9.98 -19.04
C GLN A 173 -4.49 -11.32 -18.35
N PRO A 174 -5.56 -12.03 -18.76
CA PRO A 174 -5.85 -13.35 -18.24
C PRO A 174 -4.67 -14.32 -18.42
N ARG A 175 -4.29 -15.02 -17.35
CA ARG A 175 -3.15 -15.97 -17.32
C ARG A 175 -1.79 -15.35 -17.66
N ALA A 176 -1.69 -14.03 -17.66
CA ALA A 176 -0.42 -13.33 -17.81
C ALA A 176 0.15 -12.95 -16.44
N ARG A 177 1.43 -12.59 -16.41
CA ARG A 177 2.05 -12.08 -15.18
C ARG A 177 1.41 -10.75 -14.76
N LYS A 178 1.34 -10.53 -13.45
CA LYS A 178 1.10 -9.21 -12.87
C LYS A 178 2.29 -8.29 -13.19
N ILE A 179 2.00 -7.04 -13.49
CA ILE A 179 2.99 -6.01 -13.85
C ILE A 179 3.17 -5.10 -12.65
N GLY A 180 4.41 -4.83 -12.24
CA GLY A 180 4.69 -3.97 -11.07
C GLY A 180 4.41 -2.49 -11.34
N LEU A 181 4.03 -1.77 -10.28
CA LEU A 181 3.70 -0.35 -10.28
C LEU A 181 4.74 0.50 -11.00
N ARG A 182 6.01 0.41 -10.59
CA ARG A 182 7.12 1.19 -11.17
C ARG A 182 7.27 1.00 -12.68
N PHE A 183 7.08 -0.20 -13.19
CA PHE A 183 7.14 -0.46 -14.62
C PHE A 183 5.98 0.21 -15.37
N LEU A 184 4.76 0.10 -14.84
CA LEU A 184 3.58 0.72 -15.44
C LEU A 184 3.67 2.24 -15.45
N VAL A 185 4.09 2.85 -14.33
CA VAL A 185 4.25 4.29 -14.19
C VAL A 185 5.29 4.81 -15.18
N ASN A 186 6.45 4.15 -15.24
CA ASN A 186 7.48 4.52 -16.20
C ASN A 186 7.00 4.43 -17.65
N TYR A 187 6.31 3.34 -18.02
CA TYR A 187 5.86 3.13 -19.39
C TYR A 187 4.70 4.05 -19.82
N LEU A 188 3.72 4.28 -18.94
CA LEU A 188 2.48 4.98 -19.29
C LEU A 188 2.50 6.48 -19.00
N ILE A 189 3.21 6.87 -17.94
CA ILE A 189 3.23 8.25 -17.43
C ILE A 189 4.56 8.92 -17.77
N GLY A 190 5.63 8.14 -17.95
CA GLY A 190 6.98 8.67 -18.21
C GLY A 190 7.65 9.22 -16.94
N HIS A 191 7.06 8.97 -15.78
CA HIS A 191 7.67 9.27 -14.48
C HIS A 191 8.58 8.11 -14.09
N ASP A 192 9.83 8.41 -13.77
CA ASP A 192 10.73 7.43 -13.17
C ASP A 192 10.66 7.60 -11.65
N LEU A 193 10.11 6.58 -10.98
CA LEU A 193 10.19 6.43 -9.54
C LEU A 193 11.65 6.06 -9.22
N GLN A 194 12.54 7.06 -9.26
CA GLN A 194 14.00 6.92 -9.14
C GLN A 194 14.50 6.73 -7.71
N ALA A 195 13.60 6.61 -6.73
CA ALA A 195 14.03 6.36 -5.37
C ALA A 195 14.68 4.97 -5.26
N GLU A 196 15.83 4.91 -4.58
CA GLU A 196 16.50 3.63 -4.26
C GLU A 196 15.65 2.75 -3.35
N THR A 197 14.71 3.36 -2.62
CA THR A 197 13.76 2.74 -1.68
C THR A 197 12.33 3.15 -2.04
N HIS A 198 11.34 2.37 -1.64
CA HIS A 198 9.94 2.75 -1.81
C HIS A 198 9.57 3.91 -0.87
N ASP A 199 8.63 4.74 -1.33
CA ASP A 199 7.91 5.69 -0.48
C ASP A 199 6.41 5.49 -0.69
N SER A 200 5.75 5.08 0.38
CA SER A 200 4.34 4.72 0.36
C SER A 200 3.40 5.85 -0.06
N ILE A 201 3.76 7.12 0.15
CA ILE A 201 2.94 8.25 -0.33
C ILE A 201 3.04 8.36 -1.84
N ASP A 202 4.26 8.28 -2.37
CA ASP A 202 4.51 8.37 -3.81
C ASP A 202 3.93 7.15 -4.56
N ASP A 203 3.99 5.95 -3.98
CA ASP A 203 3.36 4.76 -4.55
C ASP A 203 1.83 4.85 -4.54
N ALA A 204 1.21 5.36 -3.47
CA ALA A 204 -0.23 5.62 -3.44
C ALA A 204 -0.66 6.65 -4.50
N ARG A 205 0.12 7.74 -4.68
CA ARG A 205 -0.11 8.73 -5.75
C ARG A 205 0.04 8.11 -7.14
N ALA A 206 1.08 7.31 -7.35
CA ALA A 206 1.33 6.66 -8.62
C ALA A 206 0.20 5.67 -8.98
N ALA A 207 -0.35 4.93 -8.02
CA ALA A 207 -1.52 4.09 -8.23
C ALA A 207 -2.77 4.91 -8.62
N LEU A 208 -2.98 6.07 -8.00
CA LEU A 208 -4.05 7.00 -8.36
C LEU A 208 -3.90 7.52 -9.79
N GLU A 209 -2.69 7.93 -10.18
CA GLU A 209 -2.38 8.39 -11.54
C GLU A 209 -2.58 7.27 -12.58
N LEU A 210 -2.14 6.05 -12.28
CA LEU A 210 -2.37 4.88 -13.15
C LEU A 210 -3.86 4.59 -13.33
N TYR A 211 -4.65 4.71 -12.27
CA TYR A 211 -6.09 4.55 -12.37
C TYR A 211 -6.72 5.61 -13.28
N ALA A 212 -6.33 6.89 -13.11
CA ALA A 212 -6.78 7.97 -13.98
C ALA A 212 -6.40 7.70 -15.45
N LYS A 213 -5.17 7.24 -15.71
CA LYS A 213 -4.71 6.88 -17.05
C LYS A 213 -5.50 5.71 -17.65
N ALA A 214 -5.84 4.71 -16.84
CA ALA A 214 -6.68 3.60 -17.29
C ALA A 214 -8.07 4.08 -17.72
N LEU A 215 -8.68 5.02 -16.99
CA LEU A 215 -9.98 5.60 -17.34
C LEU A 215 -9.91 6.40 -18.65
N GLU A 216 -8.86 7.20 -18.84
CA GLU A 216 -8.59 7.94 -20.08
C GLU A 216 -8.51 6.99 -21.28
N LEU A 217 -7.65 5.96 -21.19
CA LEU A 217 -7.46 4.97 -22.25
C LEU A 217 -8.74 4.18 -22.57
N LYS A 218 -9.57 3.89 -21.57
CA LYS A 218 -10.87 3.23 -21.76
C LYS A 218 -11.86 4.15 -22.47
N LYS A 219 -11.91 5.43 -22.10
CA LYS A 219 -12.76 6.43 -22.75
C LYS A 219 -12.41 6.63 -24.23
N GLU A 220 -11.13 6.53 -24.57
CA GLU A 220 -10.63 6.59 -25.95
C GLU A 220 -10.81 5.28 -26.74
N GLY A 221 -11.19 4.18 -26.09
CA GLY A 221 -11.24 2.85 -26.72
C GLY A 221 -9.86 2.26 -27.05
N ASN A 222 -8.79 2.80 -26.46
CA ASN A 222 -7.40 2.41 -26.73
C ASN A 222 -6.81 1.45 -25.69
N PHE A 223 -7.54 1.14 -24.62
CA PHE A 223 -7.04 0.39 -23.47
C PHE A 223 -6.42 -0.96 -23.84
N ASP A 224 -7.14 -1.83 -24.55
CA ASP A 224 -6.65 -3.18 -24.88
C ASP A 224 -5.42 -3.18 -25.79
N LYS A 225 -5.37 -2.20 -26.71
CA LYS A 225 -4.24 -1.99 -27.60
C LYS A 225 -3.01 -1.56 -26.80
N GLN A 226 -3.17 -0.63 -25.85
CA GLN A 226 -2.07 -0.20 -24.99
C GLN A 226 -1.63 -1.32 -24.05
N LEU A 227 -2.56 -2.08 -23.46
CA LEU A 227 -2.25 -3.23 -22.62
C LEU A 227 -1.39 -4.26 -23.38
N THR A 228 -1.76 -4.56 -24.62
CA THR A 228 -0.97 -5.47 -25.47
C THR A 228 0.44 -4.95 -25.69
N LYS A 229 0.60 -3.65 -25.99
CA LYS A 229 1.90 -3.00 -26.18
C LYS A 229 2.76 -3.02 -24.91
N ILE A 230 2.16 -2.81 -23.73
CA ILE A 230 2.85 -2.91 -22.44
C ILE A 230 3.46 -4.30 -22.29
N TYR A 231 2.68 -5.36 -22.54
CA TYR A 231 3.18 -6.74 -22.43
C TYR A 231 4.26 -7.08 -23.46
N GLU A 232 4.11 -6.60 -24.70
CA GLU A 232 5.15 -6.75 -25.73
C GLU A 232 6.44 -6.05 -25.35
N HIS A 233 6.36 -4.82 -24.84
CA HIS A 233 7.52 -4.07 -24.37
C HIS A 233 8.17 -4.76 -23.17
N GLY A 234 7.38 -5.14 -22.16
CA GLY A 234 7.86 -5.85 -20.97
C GLY A 234 8.59 -7.15 -21.30
N ARG A 235 8.09 -7.93 -22.27
CA ARG A 235 8.78 -9.13 -22.78
C ARG A 235 10.12 -8.80 -23.44
N LYS A 236 10.23 -7.67 -24.15
CA LYS A 236 11.48 -7.24 -24.82
C LYS A 236 12.55 -6.77 -23.83
N VAL A 237 12.15 -6.04 -22.79
CA VAL A 237 13.08 -5.43 -21.81
C VAL A 237 13.24 -6.24 -20.52
N GLY A 238 12.72 -7.48 -20.50
CA GLY A 238 12.77 -8.33 -19.32
C GLY A 238 12.06 -7.75 -18.08
N TRP A 239 11.10 -6.84 -18.28
CA TRP A 239 10.35 -6.18 -17.20
C TRP A 239 11.20 -5.32 -16.26
N THR A 240 12.31 -4.81 -16.76
CA THR A 240 13.19 -3.89 -16.05
C THR A 240 12.99 -2.46 -16.53
N VAL A 241 13.15 -1.50 -15.63
CA VAL A 241 13.10 -0.06 -15.91
C VAL A 241 14.54 0.46 -15.99
N GLY A 242 14.87 1.28 -16.98
CA GLY A 242 16.15 1.99 -17.04
C GLY A 242 17.33 1.27 -17.73
N LEU A 243 17.13 0.13 -18.40
CA LEU A 243 18.14 -0.38 -19.33
C LEU A 243 17.95 0.28 -20.70
N SER A 244 18.49 1.49 -20.86
CA SER A 244 18.85 1.98 -22.18
C SER A 244 19.85 1.00 -22.80
N SER A 245 19.62 0.62 -24.05
CA SER A 245 20.42 -0.30 -24.88
C SER A 245 21.90 0.08 -25.09
N ASP A 246 22.43 1.08 -24.38
CA ASP A 246 23.71 1.75 -24.67
C ASP A 246 24.81 1.52 -23.61
N GLN A 247 24.73 0.43 -22.84
CA GLN A 247 25.88 -0.06 -22.06
C GLN A 247 26.21 -1.50 -22.44
N LYS A 248 26.91 -1.65 -23.55
CA LYS A 248 27.71 -2.82 -23.92
C LYS A 248 29.11 -2.37 -24.29
#